data_AF-A0A8T6BT68-F1
#
_entry.id   AF-A0A8T6BT68-F1
#
_cell.length_a   1.000
_cell.length_b   1.000
_cell.length_c   1.000
_cell.angle_alpha   90.00
_cell.angle_beta   90.00
_cell.angle_gamma   90.00
#
_symmetry.space_group_name_H-M   'P 1'
#
loop_
_entity.id
_entity.type
_entity.pdbx_description
1 polymer ?
#
loop_
_entity_poly.entity_id
_entity_poly.type
_entity_poly.pdbx_seq_one_letter_code
_entity_poly.pdbx_strand_id
1 'polypeptide(L)' 'IRRIRAAGKAAGFLAVAPDMAQQCLAWGANFVAVGVDTMLYSDALDQRLAMFKSGKNGPRIKGSY' A
#
# COMPACT_ATOMS: atom_id res chain seq x y z
N ILE A 1 10.81 -16.37 9.53
CA ILE A 1 11.22 -15.58 10.72
C ILE A 1 11.86 -16.46 11.81
N ARG A 2 11.14 -17.41 12.43
CA ARG A 2 11.67 -18.26 13.53
C ARG A 2 13.03 -18.92 13.25
N ARG A 3 13.22 -19.54 12.09
CA ARG A 3 14.51 -20.15 11.69
C ARG A 3 15.67 -19.15 11.60
N ILE A 4 15.43 -17.97 11.04
CA ILE A 4 16.44 -16.91 10.89
C ILE A 4 16.88 -16.42 12.27
N ARG A 5 15.92 -16.21 13.17
CA ARG A 5 16.20 -15.84 14.56
C ARG A 5 16.88 -16.94 15.36
N ALA A 6 16.49 -18.19 15.17
CA ALA A 6 17.16 -19.33 15.81
C ALA A 6 18.64 -19.44 15.37
N ALA A 7 18.98 -18.99 14.17
CA ALA A 7 20.36 -18.88 13.69
C ALA A 7 21.11 -17.63 14.19
N GLY A 8 20.53 -16.85 15.13
CA GLY A 8 21.14 -15.64 15.67
C GLY A 8 21.17 -14.44 14.71
N LYS A 9 20.46 -14.51 13.57
CA LYS A 9 20.42 -13.43 12.57
C LYS A 9 19.18 -12.55 12.75
N ALA A 10 19.33 -11.27 12.39
CA ALA A 10 18.21 -10.34 12.33
C ALA A 10 17.26 -10.73 11.18
N ALA A 11 15.97 -10.92 11.48
CA ALA A 11 14.94 -11.23 10.51
C ALA A 11 14.17 -9.97 10.15
N GLY A 12 14.34 -9.50 8.91
CA GLY A 12 13.57 -8.40 8.33
C GLY A 12 12.44 -8.87 7.42
N PHE A 13 11.45 -8.02 7.20
CA PHE A 13 10.40 -8.23 6.19
C PHE A 13 9.97 -6.89 5.56
N LEU A 14 9.60 -6.88 4.28
CA LEU A 14 8.96 -5.74 3.62
C LEU A 14 7.46 -6.00 3.54
N ALA A 15 6.66 -5.27 4.31
CA ALA A 15 5.21 -5.36 4.36
C ALA A 15 4.59 -4.00 4.09
N VAL A 16 4.20 -3.76 2.84
CA VAL A 16 3.56 -2.50 2.43
C VAL A 16 2.09 -2.40 2.88
N ALA A 17 1.49 -3.52 3.31
CA ALA A 17 0.16 -3.55 3.90
C ALA A 17 0.26 -3.51 5.45
N PRO A 18 -0.49 -2.64 6.14
CA PRO A 18 -0.38 -2.48 7.59
C PRO A 18 -0.67 -3.75 8.39
N ASP A 19 -1.64 -4.55 7.95
CA ASP A 19 -2.02 -5.83 8.57
C ASP A 19 -0.88 -6.86 8.48
N MET A 20 -0.24 -6.98 7.32
CA MET A 20 0.92 -7.84 7.13
C MET A 20 2.10 -7.37 7.98
N ALA A 21 2.31 -6.07 8.11
CA ALA A 21 3.38 -5.53 8.96
C ALA A 21 3.18 -5.94 10.43
N GLN A 22 1.96 -5.83 10.95
CA GLN A 22 1.62 -6.31 12.29
C GLN A 22 1.82 -7.82 12.43
N GLN A 23 1.44 -8.60 11.41
CA GLN A 23 1.60 -10.04 11.42
C GLN A 23 3.08 -10.46 11.44
N CYS A 24 3.94 -9.76 10.68
CA CYS A 24 5.38 -9.97 10.70
C CYS A 24 6.00 -9.66 12.06
N LEU A 25 5.56 -8.58 12.72
CA LEU A 25 5.97 -8.26 14.09
C LEU A 25 5.53 -9.36 15.06
N ALA A 26 4.30 -9.84 14.95
CA ALA A 26 3.78 -10.93 15.79
C ALA A 26 4.54 -12.25 15.60
N TRP A 27 5.00 -12.54 14.38
CA TRP A 27 5.90 -13.68 14.10
C TRP A 27 7.33 -13.48 14.60
N GLY A 28 7.64 -12.29 15.10
CA GLY A 28 8.89 -11.93 15.73
C GLY A 28 9.93 -11.36 14.77
N ALA A 29 9.54 -10.64 13.70
CA ALA A 29 10.51 -9.88 12.92
C ALA A 29 11.27 -8.88 13.81
N ASN A 30 12.55 -8.66 13.53
CA ASN A 30 13.36 -7.65 14.23
C ASN A 30 13.07 -6.24 13.70
N PHE A 31 12.77 -6.14 12.41
CA PHE A 31 12.40 -4.90 11.74
C PHE A 31 11.47 -5.22 10.58
N VAL A 32 10.60 -4.26 10.25
CA VAL A 32 9.67 -4.36 9.12
C VAL A 32 9.74 -3.06 8.35
N ALA A 33 10.03 -3.13 7.06
CA ALA A 33 9.88 -2.00 6.15
C ALA A 33 8.41 -1.90 5.75
N VAL A 34 7.78 -0.75 5.99
CA VAL A 34 6.32 -0.57 5.89
C VAL A 34 5.86 0.11 4.60
N GLY A 35 6.79 0.53 3.75
CA GLY A 35 6.47 1.25 2.53
C GLY A 35 7.68 1.39 1.61
N VAL A 36 7.40 1.64 0.34
CA VAL A 36 8.38 2.00 -0.68
C VAL A 36 8.02 3.40 -1.16
N ASP A 37 9.01 4.29 -1.24
CA ASP A 37 8.84 5.71 -1.61
C ASP A 37 8.06 5.91 -2.90
N THR A 38 8.42 5.18 -3.95
CA THR A 38 7.79 5.22 -5.27
C THR A 38 6.34 4.76 -5.24
N MET A 39 6.03 3.72 -4.45
CA MET A 39 4.67 3.23 -4.26
C MET A 39 3.81 4.28 -3.54
N LEU A 40 4.30 4.84 -2.43
CA LEU A 40 3.59 5.87 -1.67
C LEU A 40 3.37 7.14 -2.51
N TYR A 41 4.37 7.50 -3.32
CA TYR A 41 4.28 8.63 -4.23
C TYR A 41 3.19 8.43 -5.29
N SER A 42 3.19 7.28 -5.98
CA SER A 42 2.15 6.95 -6.96
C SER A 42 0.76 6.89 -6.35
N ASP A 43 0.59 6.24 -5.19
CA ASP A 43 -0.69 6.17 -4.49
C ASP A 43 -1.22 7.57 -4.13
N ALA A 44 -0.36 8.47 -3.65
CA ALA A 44 -0.74 9.83 -3.32
C ALA A 44 -1.18 10.63 -4.55
N LEU A 45 -0.51 10.45 -5.69
CA LEU A 45 -0.90 11.07 -6.96
C LEU A 45 -2.25 10.56 -7.46
N ASP A 46 -2.48 9.25 -7.39
CA ASP A 46 -3.74 8.63 -7.81
C ASP A 46 -4.91 9.09 -6.94
N GLN A 47 -4.72 9.13 -5.62
CA GLN A 47 -5.71 9.67 -4.68
C GLN A 47 -6.00 11.15 -4.98
N ARG A 48 -4.96 11.95 -5.27
CA ARG A 48 -5.13 13.36 -5.61
C ARG A 48 -5.90 13.54 -6.92
N LEU A 49 -5.58 12.76 -7.94
CA LEU A 49 -6.26 12.79 -9.22
C LEU A 49 -7.73 12.33 -9.12
N ALA A 50 -8.01 11.33 -8.28
CA ALA A 50 -9.38 10.83 -8.07
C ALA A 50 -10.34 11.93 -7.60
N MET A 51 -9.87 12.90 -6.81
CA MET A 51 -10.67 14.05 -6.36
C MET A 51 -11.22 14.91 -7.51
N PHE A 52 -10.52 14.94 -8.65
CA PHE A 52 -10.88 15.78 -9.81
C PHE A 52 -11.49 14.98 -10.96
N LYS A 53 -11.49 13.65 -10.90
CA LYS A 53 -12.12 12.80 -11.92
C LYS A 53 -13.66 12.86 -11.89
N SER A 54 -14.26 13.47 -10.86
CA SER A 54 -15.71 13.63 -10.66
C SER A 54 -16.45 14.56 -11.64
N GLY A 55 -15.80 15.06 -12.70
CA GLY A 55 -16.36 16.06 -13.62
C GLY A 55 -16.87 15.57 -14.98
N LYS A 56 -16.88 14.26 -15.27
CA LYS A 56 -17.20 13.73 -16.62
C LYS A 56 -18.45 12.85 -16.74
N ASN A 57 -19.42 13.00 -15.83
CA ASN A 57 -20.77 12.48 -16.01
C ASN A 57 -21.80 13.60 -15.85
N GLY A 58 -21.65 14.68 -16.63
CA GLY A 58 -22.82 15.51 -16.96
C GLY A 58 -23.82 14.64 -17.74
N PRO A 59 -25.14 14.77 -17.50
CA PRO A 59 -26.13 13.96 -18.19
C PRO A 59 -25.93 14.12 -19.71
N ARG A 60 -25.69 13.01 -20.41
CA ARG A 60 -25.71 12.99 -21.88
C ARG A 60 -27.15 13.27 -22.30
N ILE A 61 -27.46 14.52 -22.60
CA ILE A 61 -28.70 14.87 -23.29
C ILE A 61 -28.59 14.20 -24.68
N LYS A 62 -29.26 13.06 -24.84
CA LYS A 62 -29.52 12.48 -26.15
C LYS A 62 -30.46 13.44 -26.88
N GLY A 63 -29.93 14.20 -27.83
CA GLY A 63 -30.76 14.91 -28.80
C GLY A 63 -31.55 13.88 -29.60
N SER A 64 -32.88 13.93 -29.51
CA SER A 64 -33.76 13.25 -30.46
C SER A 64 -33.77 14.08 -31.74
N TYR A 65 -33.35 13.46 -32.85
CA TYR A 65 -33.84 13.83 -34.17
C TYR A 65 -35.28 13.36 -34.34
#